data_AF-A0A1E5UE05-F1
#
_entry.id   AF-A0A1E5UE05-F1
#
_cell.length_a   1.000
_cell.length_b   1.000
_cell.length_c   1.000
_cell.angle_alpha   90.00
_cell.angle_beta   90.00
_cell.angle_gamma   90.00
#
_symmetry.space_group_name_H-M   'P 1'
#
loop_
_entity.id
_entity.type
_entity.pdbx_description
1 polymer ?
#
loop_
_entity_poly.entity_id
_entity_poly.type
_entity_poly.pdbx_seq_one_letter_code
_entity_poly.pdbx_strand_id
1 'polypeptide(L)'
;MKFKLTIFFIIIIALIVRLFCGIYIHDEFKEQNLFIKHKPSWKWKFYSPSGMSDLKFEEMTEEQKAEQKYWDEFIVGKQTL
;
A
#
# COMPACT_ATOMS: atom_id res chain seq x y z
N MET A 1 -0.86 11.71 35.42
CA MET A 1 -1.91 11.02 34.63
C MET A 1 -2.02 11.50 33.18
N LYS A 2 -2.08 12.82 32.91
CA LYS A 2 -2.28 13.36 31.55
C LYS A 2 -1.23 12.91 30.51
N PHE A 3 0.05 12.83 30.88
CA PHE A 3 1.13 12.40 29.97
C PHE A 3 0.98 10.97 29.45
N LYS A 4 0.57 10.03 30.31
CA LYS A 4 0.31 8.63 29.91
C LYS A 4 -0.85 8.55 28.91
N LEU A 5 -1.88 9.38 29.11
CA LEU A 5 -3.03 9.46 28.21
C LEU A 5 -2.63 10.06 26.85
N THR A 6 -1.81 11.12 26.83
CA THR A 6 -1.29 11.71 25.59
C THR A 6 -0.47 10.69 24.78
N ILE A 7 0.43 9.96 25.43
CA ILE A 7 1.22 8.90 24.75
C ILE A 7 0.31 7.83 24.15
N PHE A 8 -0.70 7.41 24.90
CA PHE A 8 -1.66 6.41 24.43
C PHE A 8 -2.38 6.87 23.15
N PHE A 9 -2.83 8.12 23.09
CA PHE A 9 -3.45 8.69 21.88
C PHE A 9 -2.48 8.75 20.70
N ILE A 10 -1.22 9.14 20.93
CA ILE A 10 -0.18 9.17 19.88
C ILE A 10 0.03 7.78 19.29
N ILE A 11 0.09 6.73 20.13
CA ILE A 11 0.26 5.35 19.68
C ILE A 11 -0.93 4.90 18.83
N ILE A 12 -2.17 5.23 19.24
CA ILE A 12 -3.37 4.90 18.46
C ILE A 12 -3.34 5.59 17.09
N ILE A 13 -3.03 6.89 17.05
CA ILE A 13 -2.94 7.63 15.79
C ILE A 13 -1.85 7.05 14.90
N ALA A 14 -0.68 6.74 15.46
CA ALA A 14 0.41 6.13 14.71
C ALA A 14 0.02 4.75 14.15
N LEU A 15 -0.72 3.94 14.90
CA LEU A 15 -1.25 2.66 14.43
C LEU A 15 -2.26 2.82 13.31
N ILE A 16 -3.17 3.78 13.41
CA ILE A 16 -4.15 4.08 12.36
C ILE A 16 -3.42 4.52 11.09
N VAL A 17 -2.47 5.46 11.18
CA VAL A 17 -1.66 5.90 10.03
C VAL A 17 -0.87 4.73 9.44
N ARG A 18 -0.26 3.87 10.27
CA ARG A 18 0.52 2.73 9.79
C ARG A 18 -0.33 1.70 9.04
N LEU A 19 -1.56 1.48 9.49
CA LEU A 19 -2.51 0.52 8.93
C LEU A 19 -3.19 1.03 7.67
N PHE A 20 -3.56 2.32 7.64
CA PHE A 20 -4.37 2.90 6.58
C PHE A 20 -3.59 3.77 5.60
N CYS A 21 -2.35 4.15 5.85
CA CYS A 21 -1.52 4.82 4.84
C CYS A 21 -0.53 3.85 4.20
N GLY A 22 -0.18 4.11 2.96
CA GLY A 22 0.86 3.40 2.23
C GLY A 22 1.51 4.31 1.20
N ILE A 23 2.63 3.83 0.65
CA ILE A 23 3.27 4.43 -0.51
C ILE A 23 3.22 3.44 -1.66
N TYR A 24 3.03 3.95 -2.87
CA TYR A 24 3.15 3.15 -4.06
C TYR A 24 4.18 3.78 -5.01
N ILE A 25 4.81 2.95 -5.84
CA ILE A 25 5.80 3.38 -6.83
C ILE A 25 5.20 3.14 -8.20
N HIS A 26 5.08 4.21 -8.99
CA HIS A 26 4.72 4.09 -10.40
C HIS A 26 5.94 3.69 -11.22
N ASP A 27 5.78 2.70 -12.08
CA ASP A 27 6.88 2.15 -12.86
C ASP A 27 7.42 3.13 -13.91
N GLU A 28 6.59 4.09 -14.33
CA GLU A 28 6.92 5.09 -15.37
C GLU A 28 7.80 6.23 -14.85
N PHE A 29 7.64 6.64 -13.58
CA PHE A 29 8.33 7.82 -13.03
C PHE A 29 9.20 7.53 -11.81
N LYS A 30 9.18 6.30 -11.27
CA LYS A 30 9.85 5.90 -10.00
C LYS A 30 9.49 6.80 -8.81
N GLU A 31 8.43 7.59 -8.92
CA GLU A 31 7.97 8.49 -7.88
C GLU A 31 7.23 7.72 -6.79
N GLN A 32 7.51 8.09 -5.53
CA GLN A 32 6.83 7.55 -4.37
C GLN A 32 5.59 8.39 -4.07
N ASN A 33 4.43 7.80 -4.26
CA ASN A 33 3.15 8.47 -4.04
C ASN A 33 2.50 7.96 -2.75
N LEU A 34 2.13 8.87 -1.85
CA LEU A 34 1.39 8.55 -0.65
C LEU A 34 -0.09 8.34 -0.99
N PHE A 35 -0.71 7.31 -0.43
CA PHE A 35 -2.14 7.08 -0.56
C PHE A 35 -2.76 6.54 0.73
N ILE A 36 -4.08 6.73 0.85
CA ILE A 36 -4.89 6.15 1.92
C ILE A 36 -5.48 4.84 1.41
N LYS A 37 -5.24 3.75 2.12
CA LYS A 37 -5.82 2.42 1.87
C LYS A 37 -7.30 2.40 2.27
N HIS A 38 -8.12 1.67 1.51
CA HIS A 38 -9.54 1.50 1.84
C HIS A 38 -9.77 0.49 2.98
N LYS A 39 -8.80 -0.40 3.24
CA LYS A 39 -8.83 -1.40 4.33
C LYS A 39 -7.49 -1.41 5.10
N PRO A 40 -7.47 -1.79 6.39
CA PRO A 40 -6.23 -1.85 7.16
C PRO A 40 -5.30 -2.95 6.63
N SER A 41 -4.00 -2.63 6.49
CA SER A 41 -2.98 -3.60 6.13
C SER A 41 -1.63 -3.22 6.72
N TRP A 42 -0.83 -4.22 7.13
CA TRP A 42 0.53 -4.02 7.58
C TRP A 42 1.50 -3.68 6.43
N LYS A 43 1.10 -3.90 5.18
CA LYS A 43 1.91 -3.55 4.00
C LYS A 43 2.03 -2.04 3.87
N TRP A 44 3.24 -1.53 3.69
CA TRP A 44 3.49 -0.09 3.53
C TRP A 44 3.79 0.29 2.09
N LYS A 45 4.60 -0.51 1.39
CA LYS A 45 5.02 -0.26 0.00
C LYS A 45 4.26 -1.15 -0.96
N PHE A 46 3.80 -0.58 -2.07
CA PHE A 46 3.06 -1.25 -3.14
C PHE A 46 3.75 -0.95 -4.48
N TYR A 47 3.89 -1.94 -5.34
CA TYR A 47 4.40 -1.79 -6.71
C TYR A 47 3.68 -2.77 -7.64
N SER A 48 3.71 -2.56 -8.94
CA SER A 48 3.16 -3.52 -9.91
C SER A 48 4.28 -4.40 -10.47
N PRO A 49 4.29 -5.71 -10.17
CA PRO A 49 5.19 -6.64 -10.84
C PRO A 49 5.02 -6.69 -12.36
N SER A 50 3.79 -6.55 -12.87
CA SER A 50 3.56 -6.44 -14.31
C SER A 50 4.00 -5.08 -14.84
N GLY A 51 3.70 -3.99 -14.13
CA GLY A 51 4.11 -2.64 -14.50
C GLY A 51 3.97 -2.31 -15.99
N MET A 52 5.07 -1.90 -16.63
CA MET A 52 5.19 -1.70 -18.09
C MET A 52 5.68 -2.95 -18.86
N SER A 53 5.75 -4.10 -18.21
CA SER A 53 6.13 -5.38 -18.84
C SER A 53 4.89 -6.11 -19.35
N ASP A 54 5.03 -6.83 -20.46
CA ASP A 54 4.01 -7.77 -20.97
C ASP A 54 3.90 -9.06 -20.13
N LEU A 55 4.43 -9.05 -18.90
CA LEU A 55 4.47 -10.21 -18.00
C LEU A 55 3.04 -10.60 -17.60
N LYS A 56 2.60 -11.78 -18.03
CA LYS A 56 1.27 -12.27 -17.68
C LYS A 56 1.23 -12.76 -16.25
N PHE A 57 0.05 -12.70 -15.64
CA PHE A 57 -0.16 -13.14 -14.26
C PHE A 57 0.21 -14.61 -14.04
N GLU A 58 0.03 -15.47 -15.05
CA GLU A 58 0.37 -16.89 -14.99
C GLU A 58 1.88 -17.14 -14.94
N GLU A 59 2.67 -16.21 -15.49
CA GLU A 59 4.13 -16.28 -15.61
C GLU A 59 4.85 -15.70 -14.39
N MET A 60 4.10 -15.03 -13.49
CA MET A 60 4.61 -14.47 -12.25
C MET A 60 4.94 -15.55 -11.22
N THR A 61 5.96 -15.30 -10.40
CA THR A 61 6.19 -16.08 -9.18
C THR A 61 5.03 -15.88 -8.19
N GLU A 62 4.87 -16.78 -7.23
CA GLU A 62 3.81 -16.64 -6.22
C GLU A 62 3.93 -15.33 -5.41
N GLU A 63 5.15 -14.86 -5.18
CA GLU A 63 5.41 -13.57 -4.52
C GLU A 63 4.94 -12.39 -5.39
N GLN A 64 5.25 -12.42 -6.69
CA GLN A 64 4.79 -11.42 -7.64
C GLN A 64 3.26 -11.44 -7.78
N LYS A 65 2.64 -12.62 -7.84
CA LYS A 65 1.17 -12.73 -7.86
C LYS A 65 0.55 -12.12 -6.61
N ALA A 66 1.14 -12.35 -5.44
CA ALA A 66 0.67 -11.75 -4.19
C ALA A 66 0.81 -10.22 -4.21
N GLU A 67 1.94 -9.70 -4.70
CA GLU A 67 2.14 -8.26 -4.85
C GLU A 67 1.17 -7.64 -5.86
N GLN A 68 0.98 -8.26 -7.01
CA GLN A 68 0.06 -7.77 -8.04
C GLN A 68 -1.38 -7.74 -7.51
N LYS A 69 -1.81 -8.74 -6.75
CA LYS A 69 -3.12 -8.70 -6.06
C LYS A 69 -3.24 -7.51 -5.10
N TYR A 70 -2.19 -7.21 -4.33
CA TYR A 70 -2.17 -6.02 -3.47
C TYR A 70 -2.22 -4.73 -4.29
N TRP A 71 -1.51 -4.66 -5.41
CA TRP A 71 -1.54 -3.52 -6.31
C TRP A 71 -2.94 -3.28 -6.88
N ASP A 72 -3.54 -4.33 -7.44
CA ASP A 72 -4.87 -4.27 -8.04
C ASP A 72 -5.93 -3.84 -7.02
N GLU A 73 -5.84 -4.39 -5.80
CA GLU A 73 -6.78 -4.11 -4.72
C GLU A 73 -6.64 -2.70 -4.14
N PHE A 74 -5.42 -2.23 -3.90
CA PHE A 74 -5.20 -0.99 -3.16
C PHE A 74 -4.94 0.24 -4.04
N ILE A 75 -4.45 0.05 -5.26
CA ILE A 75 -4.01 1.13 -6.16
C ILE A 75 -4.93 1.25 -7.38
N VAL A 76 -5.08 0.19 -8.18
CA VAL A 76 -5.86 0.23 -9.45
C VAL A 76 -7.35 0.45 -9.19
N GLY A 77 -7.92 -0.26 -8.21
CA GLY A 77 -9.32 -0.11 -7.81
C GLY A 77 -9.72 1.31 -7.35
N LYS A 78 -8.77 2.23 -7.17
CA LYS A 78 -9.01 3.63 -6.79
C LYS A 78 -8.94 4.64 -7.95
N GLN A 79 -8.54 4.25 -9.15
CA GLN A 79 -8.43 5.16 -10.31
C GLN A 79 -9.75 5.39 -11.06
N THR A 80 -10.87 4.86 -10.58
CA THR A 80 -12.21 5.15 -11.13
C THR A 80 -12.88 6.31 -10.39
N LEU A 81 -12.40 7.53 -10.61
CA LEU A 81 -13.15 8.79 -10.47
C LEU A 81 -12.57 9.85 -11.41
#